data_AF-Q38BD4-F1
#
_entry.id   AF-Q38BD4-F1
#
_cell.length_a   1.000
_cell.length_b   1.000
_cell.length_c   1.000
_cell.angle_alpha   90.00
_cell.angle_beta   90.00
_cell.angle_gamma   90.00
#
_symmetry.space_group_name_H-M   'P 1'
#
loop_
_entity.id
_entity.type
_entity.pdbx_description
1 polymer ?
#
loop_
_entity_poly.entity_id
_entity_poly.type
_entity_poly.pdbx_seq_one_letter_code
_entity_poly.pdbx_strand_id
1 'polypeptide(L)'
;MLHIPRMASLPLTVIIAVASLSVVTSVAVGVESVDVAVEALHEAIISRDVAAVKLLLEKGDLKSKLKGYTPSPFYWVADEKNDSKKLDEIMNVLLEELDGEIEHDYGRYHPLTRAVHNRLSHVVDTLIHWPTTINEVLATYLLCDDVGFVPEGVTIVVTSYSRDCFFKFPQRVAYEHSKIAAVIRRRHREKFHEASKKSSSVKFDWENPFLTPPAGVKPPQNQHVMNPRAFTDFSQAFMYYFFGEWVSPYRFLYHAMWVVFGLLVCRVIVTAVRERSALAPVEPPPLAESPQGDMAAAPNTEDT
;
A
#
# COMPACT_ATOMS: atom_id res chain seq x y z
N MET A 1 -40.57 75.47 1.82
CA MET A 1 -40.46 74.98 0.43
C MET A 1 -39.23 74.10 0.34
N LEU A 2 -39.45 72.79 0.22
CA LEU A 2 -38.42 71.76 0.04
C LEU A 2 -38.00 71.73 -1.43
N HIS A 3 -36.71 71.62 -1.73
CA HIS A 3 -36.25 70.92 -2.93
C HIS A 3 -34.88 70.27 -2.70
N ILE A 4 -34.92 68.94 -2.70
CA ILE A 4 -33.80 67.98 -2.59
C ILE A 4 -33.07 67.93 -3.95
N PRO A 5 -31.73 67.93 -4.01
CA PRO A 5 -31.01 67.34 -5.12
C PRO A 5 -30.48 65.94 -4.75
N ARG A 6 -30.95 64.99 -5.56
CA ARG A 6 -30.56 63.60 -5.76
C ARG A 6 -29.18 63.18 -5.23
N MET A 7 -29.20 62.17 -4.36
CA MET A 7 -28.11 61.20 -4.22
C MET A 7 -28.04 60.34 -5.49
N ALA A 8 -26.92 60.40 -6.20
CA ALA A 8 -26.59 59.46 -7.26
C ALA A 8 -25.74 58.35 -6.64
N SER A 9 -26.39 57.20 -6.45
CA SER A 9 -25.79 55.92 -6.11
C SER A 9 -24.77 55.50 -7.17
N LEU A 10 -23.48 55.68 -6.88
CA LEU A 10 -22.39 55.04 -7.61
C LEU A 10 -22.52 53.52 -7.42
N PRO A 11 -22.58 52.75 -8.51
CA PRO A 11 -23.01 51.36 -8.44
C PRO A 11 -21.85 50.50 -7.96
N LEU A 12 -22.17 49.60 -7.03
CA LEU A 12 -21.33 48.55 -6.44
C LEU A 12 -20.80 47.53 -7.48
N THR A 13 -20.91 47.82 -8.78
CA THR A 13 -20.59 46.93 -9.91
C THR A 13 -19.18 47.10 -10.46
N VAL A 14 -18.45 48.17 -10.11
CA VAL A 14 -17.05 48.35 -10.54
C VAL A 14 -16.05 47.61 -9.63
N ILE A 15 -16.45 47.28 -8.40
CA ILE A 15 -15.60 46.54 -7.44
C ILE A 15 -15.62 45.02 -7.71
N ILE A 16 -16.63 44.51 -8.41
CA ILE A 16 -16.73 43.08 -8.77
C ILE A 16 -16.01 42.77 -10.10
N ALA A 17 -15.80 43.78 -10.97
CA ALA A 17 -15.08 43.61 -12.23
C ALA A 17 -13.53 43.57 -12.08
N VAL A 18 -13.00 43.95 -10.91
CA VAL A 18 -11.57 43.81 -10.56
C VAL A 18 -11.30 42.49 -9.82
N ALA A 19 -12.35 41.77 -9.41
CA ALA A 19 -12.26 40.45 -8.78
C ALA A 19 -12.43 39.28 -9.78
N SER A 20 -12.81 39.56 -11.03
CA SER A 20 -13.00 38.55 -12.09
C SER A 20 -11.99 38.65 -13.24
N LEU A 21 -10.97 39.51 -13.12
CA LEU A 21 -9.97 39.78 -14.16
C LEU A 21 -8.52 39.57 -13.69
N SER A 22 -8.31 38.57 -12.82
CA SER A 22 -7.00 38.25 -12.22
C SER A 22 -6.60 36.77 -12.32
N VAL A 23 -7.29 35.97 -13.15
CA VAL A 23 -6.88 34.59 -13.47
C VAL A 23 -6.45 34.49 -14.94
N VAL A 24 -5.45 35.30 -15.29
CA VAL A 24 -4.51 34.99 -16.37
C VAL A 24 -3.11 35.20 -15.79
N THR A 25 -2.80 34.45 -14.74
CA THR A 25 -1.42 34.27 -14.32
C THR A 25 -0.76 33.37 -15.35
N SER A 26 -0.12 34.01 -16.33
CA SER A 26 1.03 33.47 -17.03
C SER A 26 2.10 33.13 -15.98
N VAL A 27 1.97 31.95 -15.38
CA VAL A 27 2.96 31.38 -14.48
C VAL A 27 4.10 30.86 -15.35
N ALA A 28 5.02 31.76 -15.69
CA ALA A 28 6.39 31.40 -16.01
C ALA A 28 7.11 31.05 -14.71
N VAL A 29 6.81 29.87 -14.15
CA VAL A 29 7.58 29.23 -13.06
C VAL A 29 8.26 28.05 -13.75
N GLY A 30 9.57 28.05 -13.97
CA GLY A 30 10.56 28.23 -12.92
C GLY A 30 10.67 26.92 -12.12
N VAL A 31 11.00 25.81 -12.81
CA VAL A 31 11.21 24.46 -12.25
C VAL A 31 10.08 24.03 -11.29
N GLU A 32 8.88 23.78 -11.82
CA GLU A 32 7.93 22.89 -11.14
C GLU A 32 8.68 21.58 -10.87
N SER A 33 8.88 21.25 -9.59
CA SER A 33 9.49 19.97 -9.21
C SER A 33 8.73 18.83 -9.86
N VAL A 34 9.43 17.83 -10.36
CA VAL A 34 8.85 16.63 -11.01
C VAL A 34 7.68 16.06 -10.20
N ASP A 35 7.80 16.04 -8.87
CA ASP A 35 6.75 15.56 -7.96
C ASP A 35 5.43 16.35 -8.12
N VAL A 36 5.49 17.67 -8.31
CA VAL A 36 4.31 18.51 -8.55
C VAL A 36 3.67 18.16 -9.89
N ALA A 37 4.47 17.89 -10.92
CA ALA A 37 3.94 17.48 -12.22
C ALA A 37 3.32 16.06 -12.19
N VAL A 38 3.88 15.15 -11.41
CA VAL A 38 3.33 13.81 -11.16
C VAL A 38 1.99 13.90 -10.42
N GLU A 39 1.91 14.68 -9.35
CA GLU A 39 0.67 14.91 -8.61
C GLU A 39 -0.39 15.61 -9.48
N ALA A 40 0.01 16.60 -10.28
CA ALA A 40 -0.89 17.27 -11.22
C ALA A 40 -1.43 16.29 -12.29
N LEU A 41 -0.61 15.36 -12.77
CA LEU A 41 -1.05 14.32 -13.70
C LEU A 41 -2.04 13.36 -13.04
N HIS A 42 -1.77 12.96 -11.81
CA HIS A 42 -2.67 12.10 -11.05
C HIS A 42 -4.04 12.78 -10.81
N GLU A 43 -4.05 14.06 -10.44
CA GLU A 43 -5.28 14.85 -10.28
C GLU A 43 -6.03 15.03 -11.61
N ALA A 44 -5.31 15.23 -12.72
CA ALA A 44 -5.91 15.29 -14.06
C ALA A 44 -6.60 13.97 -14.44
N ILE A 45 -6.06 12.83 -14.03
CA ILE A 45 -6.67 11.51 -14.22
C ILE A 45 -7.95 11.36 -13.39
N ILE A 46 -7.89 11.70 -12.10
CA ILE A 46 -9.05 11.64 -11.18
C ILE A 46 -10.19 12.53 -11.68
N SER A 47 -9.87 13.76 -12.11
CA SER A 47 -10.83 14.72 -12.66
C SER A 47 -11.29 14.40 -14.09
N ARG A 48 -10.67 13.39 -14.74
CA ARG A 48 -10.96 12.95 -16.11
C ARG A 48 -10.73 14.05 -17.14
N ASP A 49 -9.75 14.91 -16.88
CA ASP A 49 -9.36 15.99 -17.77
C ASP A 49 -8.31 15.50 -18.79
N VAL A 50 -8.82 14.98 -19.91
CA VAL A 50 -7.98 14.47 -21.00
C VAL A 50 -7.04 15.55 -21.55
N ALA A 51 -7.49 16.80 -21.61
CA ALA A 51 -6.69 17.90 -22.16
C ALA A 51 -5.52 18.23 -21.23
N ALA A 52 -5.76 18.26 -19.92
CA ALA A 52 -4.70 18.43 -18.92
C ALA A 52 -3.70 17.27 -18.95
N VAL A 53 -4.17 16.02 -19.08
CA VAL A 53 -3.28 14.83 -19.21
C VAL A 53 -2.36 14.97 -20.43
N LYS A 54 -2.91 15.29 -21.61
CA LYS A 54 -2.12 15.50 -22.84
C LYS A 54 -1.08 16.61 -22.66
N LEU A 55 -1.51 17.77 -22.15
CA LEU A 55 -0.63 18.92 -21.91
C LEU A 55 0.52 18.61 -20.93
N LEU A 56 0.24 17.85 -19.86
CA LEU A 56 1.25 17.47 -18.88
C LEU A 56 2.28 16.49 -19.46
N LEU A 57 1.85 15.55 -20.30
CA LEU A 57 2.74 14.57 -20.95
C LEU A 57 3.57 15.19 -22.07
N GLU A 58 3.15 16.31 -22.66
CA GLU A 58 3.97 17.09 -23.60
C GLU A 58 5.20 17.73 -22.92
N LYS A 59 5.16 17.96 -21.59
CA LYS A 59 6.33 18.44 -20.82
C LYS A 59 7.37 17.31 -20.72
N GLY A 60 8.42 17.39 -21.57
CA GLY A 60 9.36 16.29 -21.84
C GLY A 60 10.01 15.60 -20.64
N ASP A 61 10.25 16.31 -19.54
CA ASP A 61 10.88 15.71 -18.35
C ASP A 61 9.95 14.71 -17.64
N LEU A 62 8.63 14.92 -17.68
CA LEU A 62 7.66 14.09 -16.96
C LEU A 62 7.65 12.66 -17.50
N LYS A 63 7.59 12.48 -18.81
CA LYS A 63 7.61 11.15 -19.46
C LYS A 63 8.79 10.30 -18.99
N SER A 64 9.99 10.89 -18.99
CA SER A 64 11.21 10.18 -18.56
C SER A 64 11.17 9.75 -17.10
N LYS A 65 10.48 10.50 -16.24
CA LYS A 65 10.35 10.25 -14.80
C LYS A 65 9.25 9.23 -14.50
N LEU A 66 8.22 9.18 -15.34
CA LEU A 66 7.15 8.19 -15.25
C LEU A 66 7.64 6.79 -15.66
N LYS A 67 8.68 6.68 -16.51
CA LYS A 67 9.33 5.41 -16.83
C LYS A 67 9.94 4.79 -15.56
N GLY A 68 9.29 3.74 -15.04
CA GLY A 68 9.67 3.06 -13.81
C GLY A 68 9.05 3.61 -12.52
N TYR A 69 8.16 4.60 -12.60
CA TYR A 69 7.38 5.07 -11.44
C TYR A 69 6.45 3.94 -10.93
N THR A 70 6.30 3.80 -9.61
CA THR A 70 5.49 2.73 -9.01
C THR A 70 4.58 3.30 -7.91
N PRO A 71 3.25 3.12 -7.99
CA PRO A 71 2.51 2.49 -9.11
C PRO A 71 2.55 3.36 -10.36
N SER A 72 2.58 2.75 -11.54
CA SER A 72 2.59 3.46 -12.82
C SER A 72 1.27 4.21 -13.07
N PRO A 73 1.26 5.22 -13.95
CA PRO A 73 0.05 5.93 -14.36
C PRO A 73 -1.07 5.02 -14.87
N PHE A 74 -0.73 3.90 -15.52
CA PHE A 74 -1.70 2.91 -15.97
C PHE A 74 -2.50 2.32 -14.80
N TYR A 75 -1.85 2.08 -13.65
CA TYR A 75 -2.54 1.61 -12.46
C TYR A 75 -3.47 2.68 -11.89
N TRP A 76 -3.09 3.96 -11.91
CA TRP A 76 -3.97 5.04 -11.42
C TRP A 76 -5.30 5.07 -12.17
N VAL A 77 -5.23 5.00 -13.51
CA VAL A 77 -6.42 4.90 -14.36
C VAL A 77 -7.23 3.65 -14.04
N ALA A 78 -6.56 2.51 -13.85
CA ALA A 78 -7.23 1.24 -13.52
C ALA A 78 -7.79 1.20 -12.09
N ASP A 79 -7.30 2.04 -11.17
CA ASP A 79 -7.73 2.10 -9.77
C ASP A 79 -9.01 2.93 -9.56
N GLU A 80 -9.43 3.69 -10.57
CA GLU A 80 -10.68 4.42 -10.57
C GLU A 80 -11.89 3.50 -10.30
N LYS A 81 -12.95 4.06 -9.71
CA LYS A 81 -14.15 3.29 -9.32
C LYS A 81 -15.30 3.38 -10.32
N ASN A 82 -15.26 4.35 -11.21
CA ASN A 82 -16.37 4.70 -12.07
C ASN A 82 -15.91 4.66 -13.52
N ASP A 83 -16.40 3.68 -14.28
CA ASP A 83 -16.09 3.53 -15.69
C ASP A 83 -16.58 4.73 -16.52
N SER A 84 -15.80 5.13 -17.52
CA SER A 84 -16.17 6.20 -18.44
C SER A 84 -15.32 6.23 -19.70
N LYS A 85 -15.89 6.71 -20.82
CA LYS A 85 -15.15 6.93 -22.08
C LYS A 85 -13.97 7.88 -21.95
N LYS A 86 -14.03 8.85 -21.04
CA LYS A 86 -12.91 9.76 -20.77
C LYS A 86 -11.72 9.04 -20.13
N LEU A 87 -12.02 8.10 -19.23
CA LEU A 87 -11.00 7.30 -18.57
C LEU A 87 -10.30 6.36 -19.56
N ASP A 88 -11.07 5.80 -20.49
CA ASP A 88 -10.55 5.06 -21.64
C ASP A 88 -9.68 5.90 -22.57
N GLU A 89 -10.11 7.13 -22.91
CA GLU A 89 -9.29 8.06 -23.70
C GLU A 89 -7.97 8.38 -22.98
N ILE A 90 -8.00 8.59 -21.66
CA ILE A 90 -6.80 8.79 -20.85
C ILE A 90 -5.89 7.56 -20.87
N MET A 91 -6.45 6.35 -20.76
CA MET A 91 -5.66 5.11 -20.87
C MET A 91 -4.95 5.04 -22.22
N ASN A 92 -5.66 5.29 -23.31
CA ASN A 92 -5.07 5.30 -24.66
C ASN A 92 -3.94 6.32 -24.79
N VAL A 93 -4.15 7.56 -24.30
CA VAL A 93 -3.10 8.59 -24.28
C VAL A 93 -1.86 8.13 -23.52
N LEU A 94 -2.03 7.53 -22.33
CA LEU A 94 -0.88 7.03 -21.57
C LEU A 94 -0.16 5.89 -22.29
N LEU A 95 -0.90 4.99 -22.94
CA LEU A 95 -0.31 3.87 -23.68
C LEU A 95 0.53 4.35 -24.87
N GLU A 96 0.05 5.36 -25.59
CA GLU A 96 0.76 5.99 -26.70
C GLU A 96 1.98 6.80 -26.22
N GLU A 97 1.82 7.60 -25.17
CA GLU A 97 2.85 8.56 -24.72
C GLU A 97 3.95 7.94 -23.84
N LEU A 98 3.70 6.76 -23.26
CA LEU A 98 4.64 6.04 -22.37
C LEU A 98 5.08 4.68 -22.96
N ASP A 99 4.98 4.52 -24.28
CA ASP A 99 5.40 3.33 -25.04
C ASP A 99 4.75 2.01 -24.56
N GLY A 100 3.61 2.07 -23.88
CA GLY A 100 2.93 0.90 -23.32
C GLY A 100 3.78 0.08 -22.35
N GLU A 101 4.69 0.70 -21.59
CA GLU A 101 5.57 0.05 -20.59
C GLU A 101 4.82 -0.43 -19.33
N ILE A 102 3.69 -1.12 -19.50
CA ILE A 102 2.81 -1.65 -18.44
C ILE A 102 3.54 -2.64 -17.54
N GLU A 103 4.64 -3.23 -18.03
CA GLU A 103 5.27 -4.36 -17.38
C GLU A 103 5.72 -4.08 -15.94
N HIS A 104 6.03 -2.82 -15.64
CA HIS A 104 6.56 -2.35 -14.35
C HIS A 104 5.67 -2.74 -13.16
N ASP A 105 4.38 -2.96 -13.43
CA ASP A 105 3.36 -3.10 -12.42
C ASP A 105 2.73 -4.50 -12.32
N TYR A 106 3.19 -5.50 -13.09
CA TYR A 106 2.61 -6.86 -13.12
C TYR A 106 2.49 -7.62 -11.77
N GLY A 107 3.01 -7.08 -10.67
CA GLY A 107 2.77 -7.59 -9.32
C GLY A 107 1.48 -7.03 -8.69
N ARG A 108 1.62 -6.39 -7.53
CA ARG A 108 0.50 -5.80 -6.77
C ARG A 108 -0.30 -4.75 -7.57
N TYR A 109 0.34 -4.08 -8.50
CA TYR A 109 -0.21 -2.92 -9.21
C TYR A 109 -0.65 -3.24 -10.63
N HIS A 110 -0.93 -4.52 -10.94
CA HIS A 110 -1.17 -4.92 -12.33
C HIS A 110 -2.44 -4.23 -12.91
N PRO A 111 -2.33 -3.36 -13.94
CA PRO A 111 -3.45 -2.52 -14.36
C PRO A 111 -4.66 -3.31 -14.85
N LEU A 112 -4.47 -4.37 -15.65
CA LEU A 112 -5.60 -5.17 -16.15
C LEU A 112 -6.31 -5.91 -15.01
N THR A 113 -5.58 -6.47 -14.04
CA THR A 113 -6.21 -7.09 -12.85
C THR A 113 -7.00 -6.06 -12.05
N ARG A 114 -6.47 -4.84 -11.91
CA ARG A 114 -7.17 -3.78 -11.17
C ARG A 114 -8.41 -3.27 -11.91
N ALA A 115 -8.33 -3.08 -13.22
CA ALA A 115 -9.45 -2.65 -14.06
C ALA A 115 -10.59 -3.68 -14.05
N VAL A 116 -10.27 -4.98 -14.09
CA VAL A 116 -11.27 -6.06 -13.93
C VAL A 116 -11.93 -6.00 -12.56
N HIS A 117 -11.13 -5.88 -11.49
CA HIS A 117 -11.67 -5.78 -10.13
C HIS A 117 -12.60 -4.57 -9.93
N ASN A 118 -12.23 -3.41 -10.48
CA ASN A 118 -13.04 -2.19 -10.42
C ASN A 118 -14.14 -2.14 -11.48
N ARG A 119 -14.28 -3.18 -12.33
CA ARG A 119 -15.30 -3.29 -13.38
C ARG A 119 -15.27 -2.17 -14.42
N LEU A 120 -14.07 -1.71 -14.80
CA LEU A 120 -13.86 -0.63 -15.77
C LEU A 120 -13.88 -1.17 -17.20
N SER A 121 -15.07 -1.38 -17.78
CA SER A 121 -15.22 -2.12 -19.04
C SER A 121 -14.44 -1.52 -20.20
N HIS A 122 -14.50 -0.21 -20.39
CA HIS A 122 -13.78 0.46 -21.47
C HIS A 122 -12.25 0.35 -21.30
N VAL A 123 -11.76 0.49 -20.06
CA VAL A 123 -10.32 0.37 -19.77
C VAL A 123 -9.84 -1.07 -19.96
N VAL A 124 -10.64 -2.06 -19.55
CA VAL A 124 -10.35 -3.49 -19.80
C VAL A 124 -10.27 -3.75 -21.29
N ASP A 125 -11.24 -3.29 -22.07
CA ASP A 125 -11.27 -3.46 -23.53
C ASP A 125 -10.02 -2.84 -24.18
N THR A 126 -9.61 -1.64 -23.77
CA THR A 126 -8.39 -1.02 -24.27
C THR A 126 -7.13 -1.80 -23.91
N LEU A 127 -7.00 -2.24 -22.66
CA LEU A 127 -5.83 -2.98 -22.21
C LEU A 127 -5.68 -4.34 -22.92
N ILE A 128 -6.76 -5.10 -23.12
CA ILE A 128 -6.68 -6.44 -23.75
C ILE A 128 -6.33 -6.40 -25.24
N HIS A 129 -6.63 -5.29 -25.92
CA HIS A 129 -6.32 -5.09 -27.34
C HIS A 129 -4.93 -4.46 -27.55
N TRP A 130 -4.30 -3.94 -26.49
CA TRP A 130 -2.98 -3.34 -26.60
C TRP A 130 -1.88 -4.43 -26.73
N PRO A 131 -0.99 -4.37 -27.75
CA PRO A 131 -0.08 -5.48 -28.08
C PRO A 131 0.89 -5.92 -26.98
N THR A 132 1.29 -5.03 -26.08
CA THR A 132 2.26 -5.34 -25.01
C THR A 132 1.59 -5.84 -23.74
N THR A 133 0.25 -5.81 -23.64
CA THR A 133 -0.46 -6.27 -22.44
C THR A 133 -0.49 -7.78 -22.37
N ILE A 134 -0.09 -8.33 -21.22
CA ILE A 134 -0.31 -9.75 -20.92
C ILE A 134 -1.78 -9.93 -20.52
N ASN A 135 -2.54 -10.68 -21.33
CA ASN A 135 -3.95 -11.04 -21.09
C ASN A 135 -4.11 -12.11 -20.00
N GLU A 136 -3.48 -11.88 -18.84
CA GLU A 136 -3.58 -12.69 -17.64
C GLU A 136 -4.02 -11.82 -16.47
N VAL A 137 -4.84 -12.31 -15.55
CA VAL A 137 -5.21 -11.59 -14.31
C VAL A 137 -4.94 -12.41 -13.07
N LEU A 138 -4.49 -11.76 -12.00
CA LEU A 138 -4.08 -12.45 -10.77
C LEU A 138 -5.28 -12.69 -9.86
N ALA A 139 -5.67 -13.96 -9.68
CA ALA A 139 -6.79 -14.35 -8.79
C ALA A 139 -6.61 -13.86 -7.34
N THR A 140 -5.37 -13.70 -6.88
CA THR A 140 -5.02 -13.21 -5.55
C THR A 140 -5.59 -11.81 -5.25
N TYR A 141 -5.83 -11.00 -6.28
CA TYR A 141 -6.35 -9.63 -6.15
C TYR A 141 -7.79 -9.46 -6.62
N LEU A 142 -8.44 -10.56 -7.02
CA LEU A 142 -9.84 -10.57 -7.44
C LEU A 142 -10.74 -11.15 -6.34
N LEU A 143 -12.01 -10.79 -6.39
CA LEU A 143 -13.10 -11.40 -5.64
C LEU A 143 -13.84 -12.41 -6.53
N CYS A 144 -14.61 -13.32 -5.93
CA CYS A 144 -15.40 -14.28 -6.72
C CYS A 144 -16.44 -13.58 -7.59
N ASP A 145 -16.95 -12.43 -7.15
CA ASP A 145 -17.90 -11.62 -7.91
C ASP A 145 -17.27 -10.96 -9.15
N ASP A 146 -15.94 -10.86 -9.20
CA ASP A 146 -15.21 -10.27 -10.34
C ASP A 146 -15.07 -11.28 -11.49
N VAL A 147 -15.21 -12.58 -11.20
CA VAL A 147 -15.06 -13.66 -12.20
C VAL A 147 -16.02 -13.48 -13.37
N GLY A 148 -17.24 -13.00 -13.11
CA GLY A 148 -18.24 -12.72 -14.16
C GLY A 148 -17.91 -11.51 -15.04
N PHE A 149 -16.91 -10.71 -14.66
CA PHE A 149 -16.46 -9.54 -15.42
C PHE A 149 -15.17 -9.82 -16.21
N VAL A 150 -14.51 -10.96 -16.01
CA VAL A 150 -13.31 -11.34 -16.76
C VAL A 150 -13.69 -11.66 -18.20
N PRO A 151 -13.13 -10.96 -19.21
CA PRO A 151 -13.42 -11.25 -20.63
C PRO A 151 -12.98 -12.65 -21.04
N GLU A 152 -13.65 -13.24 -22.04
CA GLU A 152 -13.36 -14.60 -22.50
C GLU A 152 -11.93 -14.80 -23.03
N GLY A 153 -11.22 -13.75 -23.44
CA GLY A 153 -9.83 -13.83 -23.90
C GLY A 153 -8.77 -13.72 -22.80
N VAL A 154 -9.17 -13.56 -21.54
CA VAL A 154 -8.27 -13.31 -20.41
C VAL A 154 -8.14 -14.54 -19.53
N THR A 155 -6.90 -14.96 -19.26
CA THR A 155 -6.62 -16.14 -18.43
C THR A 155 -6.48 -15.74 -16.95
N ILE A 156 -7.14 -16.47 -16.05
CA ILE A 156 -7.00 -16.26 -14.61
C ILE A 156 -5.80 -17.04 -14.07
N VAL A 157 -4.84 -16.34 -13.46
CA VAL A 157 -3.68 -16.91 -12.80
C VAL A 157 -4.05 -17.32 -11.38
N VAL A 158 -3.98 -18.62 -11.11
CA VAL A 158 -4.34 -19.22 -9.81
C VAL A 158 -3.11 -19.69 -9.04
N THR A 159 -3.22 -19.67 -7.72
CA THR A 159 -2.25 -20.23 -6.77
C THR A 159 -2.94 -21.28 -5.90
N SER A 160 -2.18 -22.05 -5.10
CA SER A 160 -2.75 -22.97 -4.10
C SER A 160 -3.66 -22.30 -3.06
N TYR A 161 -3.58 -20.97 -2.91
CA TYR A 161 -4.37 -20.18 -1.97
C TYR A 161 -5.54 -19.44 -2.62
N SER A 162 -5.74 -19.60 -3.93
CA SER A 162 -6.85 -18.98 -4.64
C SER A 162 -8.19 -19.56 -4.17
N ARG A 163 -9.26 -18.75 -4.25
CA ARG A 163 -10.62 -19.18 -3.90
C ARG A 163 -11.17 -20.18 -4.94
N ASP A 164 -12.03 -21.09 -4.50
CA ASP A 164 -12.63 -22.15 -5.32
C ASP A 164 -13.31 -21.65 -6.60
N CYS A 165 -13.89 -20.45 -6.57
CA CYS A 165 -14.55 -19.83 -7.71
C CYS A 165 -13.63 -19.68 -8.93
N PHE A 166 -12.34 -19.41 -8.72
CA PHE A 166 -11.37 -19.25 -9.81
C PHE A 166 -10.98 -20.58 -10.47
N PHE A 167 -11.01 -21.68 -9.72
CA PHE A 167 -10.72 -23.01 -10.27
C PHE A 167 -11.82 -23.53 -11.20
N LYS A 168 -13.03 -22.97 -11.10
CA LYS A 168 -14.16 -23.28 -12.00
C LYS A 168 -14.09 -22.50 -13.32
N PHE A 169 -13.24 -21.48 -13.42
CA PHE A 169 -13.13 -20.67 -14.63
C PHE A 169 -12.43 -21.45 -15.76
N PRO A 170 -12.91 -21.38 -17.02
CA PRO A 170 -12.38 -22.20 -18.12
C PRO A 170 -10.91 -21.93 -18.44
N GLN A 171 -10.52 -20.66 -18.55
CA GLN A 171 -9.16 -20.26 -18.90
C GLN A 171 -8.37 -19.89 -17.66
N ARG A 172 -7.62 -20.87 -17.13
CA ARG A 172 -6.80 -20.68 -15.94
C ARG A 172 -5.40 -21.22 -16.14
N VAL A 173 -4.44 -20.61 -15.46
CA VAL A 173 -3.04 -21.04 -15.47
C VAL A 173 -2.50 -21.00 -14.04
N ALA A 174 -1.69 -21.98 -13.67
CA ALA A 174 -0.98 -21.94 -12.38
C ALA A 174 0.10 -20.82 -12.41
N TYR A 175 0.31 -20.13 -11.29
CA TYR A 175 1.28 -19.04 -11.18
C TYR A 175 2.71 -19.44 -11.59
N GLU A 176 3.10 -20.70 -11.42
CA GLU A 176 4.39 -21.22 -11.86
C GLU A 176 4.59 -21.05 -13.38
N HIS A 177 3.51 -21.18 -14.15
CA HIS A 177 3.49 -21.19 -15.62
C HIS A 177 2.94 -19.89 -16.25
N SER A 178 2.52 -18.93 -15.43
CA SER A 178 2.01 -17.63 -15.87
C SER A 178 3.08 -16.78 -16.57
N LYS A 179 2.68 -16.07 -17.63
CA LYS A 179 3.52 -15.05 -18.30
C LYS A 179 3.82 -13.88 -17.36
N ILE A 180 2.84 -13.43 -16.57
CA ILE A 180 3.06 -12.42 -15.51
C ILE A 180 4.18 -12.86 -14.57
N ALA A 181 4.12 -14.11 -14.08
CA ALA A 181 5.14 -14.63 -13.17
C ALA A 181 6.52 -14.73 -13.83
N ALA A 182 6.59 -15.05 -15.13
CA ALA A 182 7.84 -15.04 -15.89
C ALA A 182 8.47 -13.64 -15.96
N VAL A 183 7.68 -12.58 -16.21
CA VAL A 183 8.15 -11.19 -16.22
C VAL A 183 8.63 -10.75 -14.84
N ILE A 184 7.87 -11.05 -13.78
CA ILE A 184 8.27 -10.74 -12.39
C ILE A 184 9.60 -11.41 -12.05
N ARG A 185 9.76 -12.71 -12.35
CA ARG A 185 11.01 -13.45 -12.11
C ARG A 185 12.18 -12.86 -12.90
N ARG A 186 11.96 -12.49 -14.16
CA ARG A 186 12.98 -11.84 -15.00
C ARG A 186 13.45 -10.52 -14.37
N ARG A 187 12.52 -9.64 -13.98
CA ARG A 187 12.84 -8.36 -13.33
C ARG A 187 13.58 -8.56 -12.01
N HIS A 188 13.16 -9.52 -11.19
CA HIS A 188 13.86 -9.84 -9.95
C HIS A 188 15.30 -10.30 -10.21
N ARG A 189 15.53 -11.13 -11.24
CA ARG A 189 16.89 -11.51 -11.64
C ARG A 189 17.71 -10.33 -12.14
N GLU A 190 17.14 -9.45 -12.97
CA GLU A 190 17.83 -8.26 -13.47
C GLU A 190 18.22 -7.30 -12.34
N LYS A 191 17.30 -7.01 -11.40
CA LYS A 191 17.58 -6.21 -10.20
C LYS A 191 18.66 -6.84 -9.33
N PHE A 192 18.62 -8.16 -9.15
CA PHE A 192 19.65 -8.89 -8.41
C PHE A 192 21.01 -8.83 -9.10
N HIS A 193 21.06 -9.00 -10.43
CA HIS A 193 22.29 -8.86 -11.21
C HIS A 193 22.85 -7.44 -11.18
N GLU A 194 22.00 -6.41 -11.24
CA GLU A 194 22.43 -5.02 -11.13
C GLU A 194 22.98 -4.71 -9.73
N ALA A 195 22.30 -5.16 -8.68
CA ALA A 195 22.78 -5.05 -7.29
C ALA A 195 24.11 -5.79 -7.11
N SER A 196 24.25 -6.99 -7.69
CA SER A 196 25.49 -7.76 -7.67
C SER A 196 26.63 -7.07 -8.45
N LYS A 197 26.34 -6.45 -9.59
CA LYS A 197 27.33 -5.64 -10.34
C LYS A 197 27.78 -4.41 -9.55
N LYS A 198 26.85 -3.68 -8.92
CA LYS A 198 27.17 -2.53 -8.06
C LYS A 198 27.95 -2.92 -6.81
N SER A 199 27.69 -4.11 -6.26
CA SER A 199 28.43 -4.65 -5.12
C SER A 199 29.82 -5.16 -5.52
N SER A 200 29.97 -5.77 -6.69
CA SER A 200 31.25 -6.31 -7.16
C SER A 200 32.20 -5.25 -7.74
N SER A 201 31.68 -4.12 -8.23
CA SER A 201 32.53 -3.03 -8.72
C SER A 201 33.27 -2.30 -7.59
N VAL A 202 32.82 -2.44 -6.34
CA VAL A 202 33.55 -1.96 -5.17
C VAL A 202 34.10 -3.16 -4.41
N LYS A 203 35.31 -3.62 -4.77
CA LYS A 203 36.10 -4.48 -3.89
C LYS A 203 36.47 -3.69 -2.64
N PHE A 204 35.55 -3.66 -1.69
CA PHE A 204 35.78 -3.10 -0.37
C PHE A 204 36.36 -4.19 0.52
N ASP A 205 37.47 -3.90 1.18
CA ASP A 205 38.08 -4.80 2.15
C ASP A 205 37.31 -4.73 3.47
N TRP A 206 36.32 -5.61 3.61
CA TRP A 206 35.47 -5.70 4.79
C TRP A 206 36.20 -6.22 6.03
N GLU A 207 37.37 -6.84 5.87
CA GLU A 207 38.18 -7.30 7.00
C GLU A 207 38.90 -6.14 7.70
N ASN A 208 39.01 -4.98 7.03
CA ASN A 208 39.62 -3.78 7.60
C ASN A 208 38.57 -2.89 8.31
N PRO A 209 38.56 -2.84 9.65
CA PRO A 209 37.56 -2.07 10.41
C PRO A 209 37.75 -0.55 10.30
N PHE A 210 38.89 -0.10 9.75
CA PHE A 210 39.20 1.32 9.60
C PHE A 210 38.71 1.91 8.28
N LEU A 211 38.32 1.08 7.32
CA LEU A 211 37.73 1.55 6.07
C LEU A 211 36.25 1.90 6.30
N THR A 212 35.82 3.03 5.73
CA THR A 212 34.40 3.40 5.69
C THR A 212 33.80 2.88 4.39
N PRO A 213 32.80 1.99 4.42
CA PRO A 213 32.18 1.48 3.21
C PRO A 213 31.46 2.60 2.45
N PRO A 214 31.31 2.47 1.12
CA PRO A 214 30.51 3.41 0.35
C PRO A 214 29.07 3.45 0.90
N ALA A 215 28.46 4.63 0.89
CA ALA A 215 27.10 4.82 1.38
C ALA A 215 26.12 3.85 0.69
N GLY A 216 25.34 3.12 1.48
CA GLY A 216 24.34 2.15 1.01
C GLY A 216 24.87 0.76 0.69
N VAL A 217 26.18 0.52 0.73
CA VAL A 217 26.77 -0.81 0.52
C VAL A 217 26.89 -1.53 1.86
N LYS A 218 26.36 -2.76 1.93
CA LYS A 218 26.43 -3.63 3.12
C LYS A 218 27.40 -4.80 2.89
N PRO A 219 28.01 -5.35 3.96
CA PRO A 219 28.93 -6.47 3.83
C PRO A 219 28.23 -7.68 3.20
N PRO A 220 28.89 -8.42 2.30
CA PRO A 220 28.31 -9.67 1.79
C PRO A 220 28.12 -10.64 2.97
N GLN A 221 26.98 -11.35 3.00
CA GLN A 221 26.56 -12.15 4.16
C GLN A 221 27.52 -13.29 4.53
N ASN A 222 28.41 -13.68 3.62
CA ASN A 222 29.45 -14.69 3.88
C ASN A 222 30.64 -14.14 4.69
N GLN A 223 30.77 -12.83 4.86
CA GLN A 223 31.78 -12.22 5.71
C GLN A 223 31.18 -11.94 7.08
N HIS A 224 31.63 -12.70 8.09
CA HIS A 224 31.21 -12.55 9.48
C HIS A 224 31.86 -11.35 10.19
N VAL A 225 32.68 -10.57 9.49
CA VAL A 225 33.37 -9.42 10.08
C VAL A 225 32.43 -8.22 10.09
N MET A 226 32.04 -7.83 11.30
CA MET A 226 31.22 -6.65 11.54
C MET A 226 32.07 -5.39 11.28
N ASN A 227 31.84 -4.68 10.17
CA ASN A 227 32.27 -3.29 10.06
C ASN A 227 31.16 -2.40 10.62
N PRO A 228 31.29 -1.87 11.86
CA PRO A 228 30.22 -1.10 12.50
C PRO A 228 29.91 0.20 11.74
N ARG A 229 30.83 0.72 10.92
CA ARG A 229 30.62 1.93 10.10
C ARG A 229 29.73 1.69 8.88
N ALA A 230 29.40 0.43 8.55
CA ALA A 230 28.45 0.09 7.50
C ALA A 230 26.99 0.36 7.90
N PHE A 231 26.74 0.65 9.18
CA PHE A 231 25.40 0.81 9.74
C PHE A 231 25.27 2.16 10.43
N THR A 232 24.09 2.74 10.37
CA THR A 232 23.78 4.03 11.02
C THR A 232 23.83 3.93 12.53
N ASP A 233 23.45 2.77 13.08
CA ASP A 233 23.41 2.48 14.49
C ASP A 233 23.49 0.96 14.77
N PHE A 234 23.60 0.61 16.04
CA PHE A 234 23.61 -0.79 16.48
C PHE A 234 22.32 -1.52 16.10
N SER A 235 21.17 -0.84 16.13
CA SER A 235 19.87 -1.46 15.82
C SER A 235 19.81 -1.92 14.36
N GLN A 236 20.31 -1.12 13.42
CA GLN A 236 20.37 -1.49 12.01
C GLN A 236 21.35 -2.64 11.76
N ALA A 237 22.51 -2.63 12.42
CA ALA A 237 23.46 -3.73 12.35
C ALA A 237 22.84 -5.03 12.89
N PHE A 238 22.21 -4.95 14.07
CA PHE A 238 21.51 -6.07 14.69
C PHE A 238 20.42 -6.61 13.75
N MET A 239 19.55 -5.75 13.21
CA MET A 239 18.50 -6.16 12.28
C MET A 239 19.05 -6.78 11.00
N TYR A 240 20.15 -6.25 10.45
CA TYR A 240 20.75 -6.78 9.23
C TYR A 240 21.30 -8.21 9.41
N TYR A 241 21.97 -8.48 10.53
CA TYR A 241 22.53 -9.81 10.79
C TYR A 241 21.49 -10.79 11.36
N PHE A 242 20.53 -10.33 12.18
CA PHE A 242 19.51 -11.21 12.79
C PHE A 242 18.25 -11.41 11.94
N PHE A 243 17.89 -10.46 11.09
CA PHE A 243 16.72 -10.56 10.21
C PHE A 243 17.07 -10.47 8.72
N GLY A 244 18.37 -10.44 8.39
CA GLY A 244 18.82 -10.59 7.01
C GLY A 244 18.32 -11.90 6.39
N GLU A 245 18.48 -12.04 5.08
CA GLU A 245 18.10 -13.26 4.36
C GLU A 245 18.99 -14.44 4.77
N TRP A 246 18.74 -15.01 5.94
CA TRP A 246 19.31 -16.27 6.35
C TRP A 246 19.01 -17.31 5.27
N VAL A 247 20.02 -18.12 4.94
CA VAL A 247 19.84 -19.33 4.15
C VAL A 247 18.72 -20.15 4.82
N SER A 248 17.80 -20.68 4.02
CA SER A 248 16.56 -21.36 4.46
C SER A 248 16.63 -22.15 5.79
N PRO A 249 17.65 -23.00 6.07
CA PRO A 249 17.71 -23.75 7.33
C PRO A 249 17.81 -22.87 8.58
N TYR A 250 18.58 -21.77 8.53
CA TYR A 250 18.76 -20.89 9.69
C TYR A 250 17.51 -20.05 9.96
N ARG A 251 16.76 -19.67 8.91
CA ARG A 251 15.46 -19.01 9.05
C ARG A 251 14.46 -19.92 9.77
N PHE A 252 14.46 -21.21 9.42
CA PHE A 252 13.63 -22.22 10.09
C PHE A 252 14.01 -22.38 11.56
N LEU A 253 15.31 -22.49 11.86
CA LEU A 253 15.83 -22.55 13.23
C LEU A 253 15.46 -21.30 14.04
N TYR A 254 15.60 -20.11 13.45
CA TYR A 254 15.24 -18.84 14.09
C TYR A 254 13.76 -18.78 14.46
N HIS A 255 12.85 -19.12 13.52
CA HIS A 255 11.42 -19.17 13.81
C HIS A 255 11.08 -20.26 14.84
N ALA A 256 11.72 -21.43 14.76
CA ALA A 256 11.53 -22.49 15.75
C ALA A 256 11.94 -22.04 17.16
N MET A 257 13.08 -21.34 17.30
CA MET A 257 13.53 -20.76 18.56
C MET A 257 12.54 -19.72 19.09
N TRP A 258 12.02 -18.84 18.23
CA TRP A 258 10.99 -17.86 18.62
C TRP A 258 9.68 -18.51 19.07
N VAL A 259 9.24 -19.58 18.40
CA VAL A 259 8.05 -20.33 18.82
C VAL A 259 8.29 -20.99 20.17
N VAL A 260 9.44 -21.65 20.38
CA VAL A 260 9.77 -22.29 21.67
C VAL A 260 9.88 -21.23 22.78
N PHE A 261 10.54 -20.11 22.53
CA PHE A 261 10.66 -19.01 23.50
C PHE A 261 9.30 -18.40 23.83
N GLY A 262 8.46 -18.15 22.82
CA GLY A 262 7.09 -17.67 23.00
C GLY A 262 6.25 -18.64 23.84
N LEU A 263 6.34 -19.95 23.57
CA LEU A 263 5.65 -20.98 24.37
C LEU A 263 6.14 -21.02 25.83
N LEU A 264 7.44 -20.85 26.07
CA LEU A 264 8.01 -20.77 27.42
C LEU A 264 7.51 -19.53 28.17
N VAL A 265 7.53 -18.36 27.52
CA VAL A 265 7.00 -17.10 28.08
C VAL A 265 5.51 -17.22 28.39
N CYS A 266 4.71 -17.75 27.45
CA CYS A 266 3.29 -18.01 27.68
C CYS A 266 3.07 -18.95 28.87
N ARG A 267 3.89 -20.01 29.03
CA ARG A 267 3.81 -20.88 30.20
C ARG A 267 4.09 -20.13 31.50
N VAL A 268 5.15 -19.32 31.55
CA VAL A 268 5.51 -18.53 32.75
C VAL A 268 4.40 -17.54 33.11
N ILE A 269 3.81 -16.87 32.11
CA ILE A 269 2.70 -15.95 32.33
C ILE A 269 1.47 -16.72 32.86
N VAL A 270 1.11 -17.86 32.25
CA VAL A 270 -0.03 -18.66 32.69
C VAL A 270 0.17 -19.21 34.12
N THR A 271 1.37 -19.65 34.47
CA THR A 271 1.67 -20.10 35.85
C THR A 271 1.59 -18.95 36.85
N ALA A 272 2.16 -17.78 36.53
CA ALA A 272 2.09 -16.61 37.39
C ALA A 272 0.66 -16.08 37.59
N VAL A 273 -0.18 -16.12 36.55
CA VAL A 273 -1.59 -15.76 36.64
C VAL A 273 -2.37 -16.77 37.49
N ARG A 274 -2.12 -18.08 37.32
CA ARG A 274 -2.76 -19.12 38.15
C ARG A 274 -2.40 -18.98 39.63
N GLU A 275 -1.15 -18.69 39.96
CA GLU A 275 -0.73 -18.45 41.34
C GLU A 275 -1.43 -17.23 41.95
N ARG A 276 -1.58 -16.12 41.19
CA ARG A 276 -2.34 -14.96 41.65
C ARG A 276 -3.82 -15.24 41.85
N SER A 277 -4.44 -16.06 41.00
CA SER A 277 -5.84 -16.46 41.17
C SER A 277 -6.04 -17.42 42.35
N ALA A 278 -5.05 -18.25 42.69
CA ALA A 278 -5.11 -19.14 43.85
C ALA A 278 -4.89 -18.43 45.20
N LEU A 279 -4.28 -17.24 45.18
CA LEU A 279 -4.07 -16.38 46.35
C LEU A 279 -5.16 -15.31 46.54
N ALA A 280 -6.22 -15.31 45.74
CA ALA A 280 -7.35 -14.42 45.96
C ALA A 280 -8.03 -14.75 47.31
N PRO A 281 -8.36 -13.76 48.15
CA PRO A 281 -8.69 -13.99 49.55
C PRO A 281 -9.96 -14.81 49.70
N VAL A 282 -9.90 -15.83 50.55
CA VAL A 282 -11.05 -16.56 51.09
C VAL A 282 -12.09 -15.55 51.57
N GLU A 283 -13.32 -15.72 51.07
CA GLU A 283 -14.50 -14.94 51.42
C GLU A 283 -14.58 -14.72 52.94
N PRO A 284 -14.80 -13.48 53.43
CA PRO A 284 -14.91 -13.25 54.86
C PRO A 284 -16.09 -14.05 55.42
N PRO A 285 -15.97 -14.69 56.59
CA PRO A 285 -17.05 -15.47 57.18
C PRO A 285 -18.29 -14.59 57.37
N PRO A 286 -19.50 -15.16 57.22
CA PRO A 286 -20.74 -14.40 57.32
C PRO A 286 -20.81 -13.67 58.66
N LEU A 287 -21.15 -12.39 58.59
CA LEU A 287 -21.34 -11.52 59.75
C LEU A 287 -22.25 -12.21 60.77
N ALA A 288 -21.70 -12.51 61.94
CA ALA A 288 -22.48 -12.96 63.08
C ALA A 288 -23.60 -11.94 63.35
N GLU A 289 -24.84 -12.41 63.40
CA GLU A 289 -26.01 -11.61 63.75
C GLU A 289 -25.75 -10.88 65.07
N SER A 290 -25.77 -9.55 65.02
CA SER A 290 -25.73 -8.70 66.21
C SER A 290 -27.02 -8.92 67.00
N PRO A 291 -26.99 -9.09 68.34
CA PRO A 291 -28.18 -9.32 69.13
C PRO A 291 -29.06 -8.06 69.06
N GLN A 292 -30.30 -8.24 68.61
CA GLN A 292 -31.29 -7.19 68.56
C GLN A 292 -31.71 -6.88 70.00
N GLY A 293 -31.12 -5.80 70.53
CA GLY A 293 -31.49 -5.22 71.81
C GLY A 293 -32.84 -4.50 71.72
N ASP A 294 -33.63 -4.74 72.75
CA ASP A 294 -34.43 -3.79 73.51
C ASP A 294 -35.73 -3.20 72.92
N MET A 295 -36.79 -3.62 73.64
CA MET A 295 -37.87 -2.82 74.21
C MET A 295 -39.07 -2.47 73.32
N ALA A 296 -40.18 -3.15 73.59
CA ALA A 296 -41.32 -2.62 74.36
C ALA A 296 -42.65 -3.18 73.86
N ALA A 297 -43.36 -3.90 74.75
CA ALA A 297 -44.78 -3.70 75.09
C ALA A 297 -45.35 -5.00 75.68
N ALA A 298 -45.50 -5.03 77.00
CA ALA A 298 -46.32 -5.98 77.74
C ALA A 298 -47.77 -5.44 77.83
N PRO A 299 -48.67 -6.08 78.59
CA PRO A 299 -49.32 -7.36 78.31
C PRO A 299 -50.86 -7.17 78.35
N ASN A 300 -51.65 -8.19 77.95
CA ASN A 300 -53.02 -8.33 78.44
C ASN A 300 -53.38 -9.82 78.57
N THR A 301 -53.57 -10.21 79.83
CA THR A 301 -54.62 -11.08 80.41
C THR A 301 -55.87 -11.27 79.52
N GLU A 302 -56.68 -12.34 79.56
CA GLU A 302 -57.04 -13.33 80.58
C GLU A 302 -57.90 -14.43 79.90
N ASP A 303 -57.86 -15.66 80.44
CA ASP A 303 -58.90 -16.69 80.54
C ASP A 303 -59.99 -16.86 79.44
N THR A 304 -59.94 -17.98 78.71
CA THR A 304 -60.83 -19.18 78.83
C THR A 304 -60.36 -20.26 77.84
#